data_AF-A0A7K1BMZ3-F1
#
_entry.id   AF-A0A7K1BMZ3-F1
#
_cell.length_a   1.000
_cell.length_b   1.000
_cell.length_c   1.000
_cell.angle_alpha   90.00
_cell.angle_beta   90.00
_cell.angle_gamma   90.00
#
_symmetry.space_group_name_H-M   'P 1'
#
loop_
_entity.id
_entity.type
_entity.pdbx_description
1 polymer ?
#
loop_
_entity_poly.entity_id
_entity_poly.type
_entity_poly.pdbx_seq_one_letter_code
_entity_poly.pdbx_strand_id
1 'polypeptide(L)'
;ISAITGAGLPRLIGRMAEEVRGARSVEPELDGFVVHRPIPEGIRIEREDDGSYRVVGRAAERAVALSDLTNLEALDFAHSRLKKIGVDKALARAGATEGDTVRIGSLSFEYEEE
;
A
#
# COMPACT_ATOMS: atom_id res chain seq x y z
N ILE A 1 1.27 40.11 41.66
CA ILE A 1 0.47 40.30 40.42
C ILE A 1 -0.99 40.47 40.82
N SER A 2 -1.78 41.22 40.06
CA SER A 2 -3.22 41.40 40.31
C SER A 2 -4.02 41.01 39.08
N ALA A 3 -4.98 40.09 39.24
CA ALA A 3 -5.87 39.69 38.17
C ALA A 3 -6.96 40.75 37.87
N ILE A 4 -7.36 41.53 38.88
CA ILE A 4 -8.43 42.52 38.77
C ILE A 4 -7.92 43.82 38.13
N THR A 5 -6.71 44.25 38.50
CA THR A 5 -6.14 45.53 38.04
C THR A 5 -5.06 45.37 36.97
N GLY A 6 -4.67 44.13 36.64
CA GLY A 6 -3.60 43.84 35.66
C GLY A 6 -2.18 44.21 36.15
N ALA A 7 -2.04 44.71 37.38
CA ALA A 7 -0.76 45.15 37.91
C ALA A 7 0.27 44.01 37.96
N GLY A 8 1.41 44.22 37.29
CA GLY A 8 2.52 43.27 37.21
C GLY A 8 2.34 42.14 36.19
N LEU A 9 1.21 42.09 35.47
CA LEU A 9 0.96 41.08 34.44
C LEU A 9 1.90 41.22 33.22
N PRO A 10 2.18 42.43 32.68
CA PRO A 10 3.11 42.56 31.55
C PRO A 10 4.52 42.04 31.85
N ARG A 11 5.02 42.29 33.07
CA ARG A 11 6.32 41.80 33.53
C ARG A 11 6.35 40.27 33.63
N LEU A 12 5.28 39.66 34.12
CA LEU A 12 5.18 38.20 34.23
C LEU A 12 5.18 37.54 32.83
N ILE A 13 4.39 38.07 31.90
CA ILE A 13 4.31 37.57 30.53
C ILE A 13 5.68 37.68 29.84
N GLY A 14 6.36 38.82 29.98
CA GLY A 14 7.70 39.02 29.41
C GLY A 14 8.70 37.98 29.90
N ARG A 15 8.72 37.70 31.22
CA ARG A 15 9.58 36.67 31.81
C ARG A 15 9.22 35.28 31.32
N MET A 16 7.94 34.90 31.28
CA MET A 16 7.53 33.60 30.74
C MET A 16 7.93 33.43 29.27
N ALA A 17 7.83 34.49 28.46
CA ALA A 17 8.24 34.46 27.06
C ALA A 17 9.77 34.33 26.89
N GLU A 18 10.57 34.89 27.80
CA GLU A 18 12.02 34.68 27.84
C GLU A 18 12.36 33.21 28.17
N GLU A 19 11.76 32.65 29.23
CA GLU A 19 12.00 31.26 29.63
C GLU A 19 11.59 30.27 28.53
N VAL A 20 10.43 30.46 27.89
CA VAL A 20 9.96 29.60 26.78
C VAL A 20 10.89 29.70 25.57
N ARG A 21 11.36 30.91 25.23
CA ARG A 21 12.31 31.08 24.11
C ARG A 21 13.65 30.40 24.41
N GLY A 22 14.16 30.53 25.63
CA GLY A 22 15.38 29.84 26.05
C GLY A 22 15.22 28.32 25.96
N ALA A 23 14.12 27.78 26.49
CA ALA A 23 13.83 26.34 26.44
C ALA A 23 13.75 25.82 24.99
N ARG A 24 13.05 26.53 24.10
CA ARG A 24 12.95 26.15 22.68
C ARG A 24 14.27 26.25 21.92
N SER A 25 15.17 27.16 22.29
CA SER A 25 16.46 27.33 21.61
C SER A 25 17.44 26.17 21.83
N VAL A 26 17.22 25.36 22.88
CA VAL A 26 18.04 24.19 23.21
C VAL A 26 17.29 22.88 22.97
N GLU A 27 16.03 22.96 22.55
CA GLU A 27 15.23 21.79 22.23
C GLU A 27 15.76 21.20 20.91
N PRO A 28 16.17 19.92 20.89
CA PRO A 28 16.67 19.30 19.68
C PRO A 28 15.56 19.26 18.62
N GLU A 29 15.91 19.47 17.36
CA GLU A 29 14.96 19.28 16.27
C GLU A 29 14.43 17.84 16.32
N LEU A 30 13.11 17.69 16.39
CA LEU A 30 12.49 16.39 16.29
C LEU A 30 12.79 15.83 14.89
N ASP A 31 13.54 14.73 14.83
CA ASP A 31 13.73 13.98 13.59
C ASP A 31 12.34 13.70 12.98
N GLY A 32 12.17 14.11 11.73
CA GLY A 32 10.88 14.18 11.05
C GLY A 32 10.07 12.88 11.14
N PHE A 33 8.76 13.02 11.22
CA PHE A 33 7.84 11.88 11.25
C PHE A 33 8.01 11.01 10.00
N VAL A 34 8.24 9.70 10.19
CA VAL A 34 8.24 8.73 9.08
C VAL A 34 6.80 8.54 8.60
N VAL A 35 6.48 9.10 7.45
CA VAL A 35 5.20 8.83 6.77
C VAL A 35 5.33 7.51 6.00
N HIS A 36 4.75 6.44 6.53
CA HIS A 36 4.57 5.21 5.76
C HIS A 36 3.53 5.46 4.66
N ARG A 37 3.99 5.74 3.45
CA ARG A 37 3.11 5.76 2.26
C ARG A 37 3.08 4.35 1.66
N PRO A 38 1.92 3.68 1.63
CA PRO A 38 1.80 2.42 0.90
C PRO A 38 2.23 2.66 -0.55
N ILE A 39 3.18 1.88 -1.02
CA ILE A 39 3.55 1.88 -2.44
C ILE A 39 2.31 1.38 -3.19
N PRO A 40 1.81 2.10 -4.22
CA PRO A 40 0.69 1.60 -5.00
C PRO A 40 1.06 0.23 -5.58
N GLU A 41 0.35 -0.81 -5.13
CA GLU A 41 0.53 -2.18 -5.60
C GLU A 41 -0.11 -2.30 -6.99
N GLY A 42 0.68 -2.11 -8.05
CA GLY A 42 0.26 -2.39 -9.41
C GLY A 42 0.45 -3.87 -9.78
N ILE A 43 -0.33 -4.33 -10.75
CA ILE A 43 -0.06 -5.58 -11.48
C ILE A 43 0.57 -5.22 -12.82
N ARG A 44 1.55 -6.01 -13.25
CA ARG A 44 2.11 -5.98 -14.61
C ARG A 44 1.98 -7.36 -15.23
N ILE A 45 1.67 -7.40 -16.52
CA ILE A 45 1.66 -8.62 -17.32
C ILE A 45 2.94 -8.64 -18.15
N GLU A 46 3.65 -9.76 -18.11
CA GLU A 46 4.79 -10.06 -18.97
C GLU A 46 4.43 -11.21 -19.92
N ARG A 47 4.94 -11.17 -21.15
CA ARG A 47 4.90 -12.31 -22.08
C ARG A 47 6.20 -13.07 -21.95
N GLU A 48 6.11 -14.38 -21.71
CA GLU A 48 7.26 -15.27 -21.62
C GLU A 48 7.63 -15.85 -22.99
N ASP A 49 8.85 -16.37 -23.12
CA ASP A 49 9.38 -16.94 -24.37
C ASP A 49 8.60 -18.18 -24.84
N ASP A 50 7.96 -18.91 -23.92
CA ASP A 50 7.10 -20.07 -24.21
C ASP A 50 5.69 -19.68 -24.69
N GLY A 51 5.42 -18.38 -24.83
CA GLY A 51 4.13 -17.85 -25.22
C GLY A 51 3.14 -17.74 -24.06
N SER A 52 3.50 -18.12 -22.83
CA SER A 52 2.66 -17.91 -21.65
C SER A 52 2.69 -16.47 -21.15
N TYR A 53 1.72 -16.10 -20.33
CA TYR A 53 1.67 -14.81 -19.64
C TYR A 53 2.07 -14.96 -18.18
N ARG A 54 2.97 -14.11 -17.69
CA ARG A 54 3.30 -14.00 -16.27
C ARG A 54 2.65 -12.77 -15.65
N VAL A 55 1.91 -12.97 -14.57
CA VAL A 55 1.33 -11.89 -13.77
C VAL A 55 2.29 -11.55 -12.63
N VAL A 56 2.84 -10.35 -12.66
CA VAL A 56 3.77 -9.85 -11.65
C VAL A 56 3.06 -8.84 -10.76
N GLY A 57 3.11 -9.06 -9.44
CA GLY A 57 2.57 -8.13 -8.46
C GLY A 57 2.26 -8.80 -7.13
N ARG A 58 2.69 -8.18 -6.03
CA ARG A 58 2.50 -8.73 -4.67
C ARG A 58 1.04 -9.02 -4.33
N ALA A 59 0.11 -8.21 -4.82
CA ALA A 59 -1.31 -8.44 -4.62
C ALA A 59 -1.79 -9.73 -5.30
N ALA A 60 -1.35 -9.97 -6.55
CA ALA A 60 -1.70 -11.16 -7.32
C ALA A 60 -1.04 -12.42 -6.72
N GLU A 61 0.25 -12.35 -6.38
CA GLU A 61 0.96 -13.44 -5.71
C GLU A 61 0.31 -13.83 -4.38
N ARG A 62 -0.09 -12.84 -3.55
CA ARG A 62 -0.81 -13.12 -2.29
C ARG A 62 -2.20 -13.70 -2.50
N ALA A 63 -2.87 -13.36 -3.60
CA ALA A 63 -4.20 -13.89 -3.89
C ALA A 63 -4.17 -15.41 -4.19
N VAL A 64 -3.05 -15.90 -4.73
CA VAL A 64 -2.86 -17.33 -5.05
C VAL A 64 -2.04 -18.09 -4.03
N ALA A 65 -1.38 -17.41 -3.07
CA ALA A 65 -0.59 -18.03 -2.01
C ALA A 65 -1.46 -18.62 -0.87
N LEU A 66 -2.47 -19.41 -1.23
CA LEU A 66 -3.33 -20.15 -0.30
C LEU A 66 -2.74 -21.54 -0.02
N SER A 67 -3.05 -22.09 1.17
CA SER A 67 -2.48 -23.36 1.63
C SER A 67 -2.90 -24.58 0.80
N ASP A 68 -4.10 -24.55 0.20
CA ASP A 68 -4.63 -25.64 -0.63
C ASP A 68 -5.58 -25.10 -1.70
N LEU A 69 -5.07 -24.94 -2.92
CA LEU A 69 -5.85 -24.53 -4.10
C LEU A 69 -6.58 -25.70 -4.80
N THR A 70 -6.49 -26.92 -4.27
CA THR A 70 -7.26 -28.06 -4.79
C THR A 70 -8.70 -28.07 -4.26
N ASN A 71 -8.96 -27.31 -3.20
CA ASN A 71 -10.30 -27.05 -2.70
C ASN A 71 -11.01 -26.01 -3.57
N LEU A 72 -12.20 -26.35 -4.07
CA LEU A 72 -13.06 -25.46 -4.86
C LEU A 72 -13.29 -24.09 -4.17
N GLU A 73 -13.50 -24.08 -2.86
CA GLU A 73 -13.72 -22.82 -2.12
C GLU A 73 -12.48 -21.90 -2.13
N ALA A 74 -11.29 -22.49 -2.04
CA ALA A 74 -10.04 -21.75 -2.10
C ALA A 74 -9.77 -21.21 -3.51
N LEU A 75 -10.11 -21.99 -4.54
CA LEU A 75 -10.01 -21.58 -5.93
C LEU A 75 -10.96 -20.42 -6.23
N ASP A 76 -12.24 -20.53 -5.81
CA ASP A 76 -13.23 -19.46 -5.95
C ASP A 76 -12.79 -18.19 -5.23
N PHE A 77 -12.23 -18.33 -4.03
CA PHE A 77 -11.70 -17.20 -3.27
C PHE A 77 -10.52 -16.54 -4.01
N ALA A 78 -9.56 -17.33 -4.51
CA ALA A 78 -8.42 -16.83 -5.28
C ALA A 78 -8.89 -16.10 -6.54
N HIS A 79 -9.80 -16.70 -7.30
CA HIS A 79 -10.39 -16.11 -8.51
C HIS A 79 -11.09 -14.78 -8.20
N SER A 80 -11.93 -14.74 -7.17
CA SER A 80 -12.62 -13.51 -6.74
C SER A 80 -11.65 -12.38 -6.33
N ARG A 81 -10.49 -12.74 -5.75
CA ARG A 81 -9.44 -11.80 -5.37
C ARG A 81 -8.72 -11.28 -6.62
N LEU A 82 -8.31 -12.14 -7.55
CA LEU A 82 -7.64 -11.74 -8.78
C LEU A 82 -8.52 -10.80 -9.62
N LYS A 83 -9.82 -11.11 -9.73
CA LYS A 83 -10.82 -10.26 -10.39
C LYS A 83 -10.91 -8.86 -9.77
N LYS A 84 -10.90 -8.77 -8.44
CA LYS A 84 -10.91 -7.47 -7.71
C LYS A 84 -9.65 -6.65 -7.93
N ILE A 85 -8.49 -7.29 -8.07
CA ILE A 85 -7.22 -6.58 -8.35
C ILE A 85 -7.17 -6.19 -9.85
N GLY A 86 -7.96 -6.83 -10.71
CA GLY A 86 -8.12 -6.49 -12.12
C GLY A 86 -7.18 -7.24 -13.04
N VAL A 87 -6.81 -8.47 -12.67
CA VAL A 87 -5.92 -9.35 -13.47
C VAL A 87 -6.51 -9.61 -14.85
N ASP A 88 -7.80 -9.95 -14.96
CA ASP A 88 -8.45 -10.27 -16.23
C ASP A 88 -8.39 -9.10 -17.22
N LYS A 89 -8.67 -7.89 -16.71
CA LYS A 89 -8.55 -6.65 -17.51
C LYS A 89 -7.12 -6.38 -17.96
N ALA A 90 -6.14 -6.73 -17.13
CA ALA A 90 -4.73 -6.55 -17.47
C ALA A 90 -4.28 -7.57 -18.52
N LEU A 91 -4.72 -8.83 -18.41
CA LEU A 91 -4.47 -9.90 -19.38
C LEU A 91 -5.11 -9.59 -20.74
N ALA A 92 -6.38 -9.19 -20.77
CA ALA A 92 -7.07 -8.80 -22.00
C ALA A 92 -6.35 -7.62 -22.70
N ARG A 93 -5.89 -6.62 -21.94
CA ARG A 93 -5.09 -5.51 -22.49
C ARG A 93 -3.72 -5.94 -23.00
N ALA A 94 -3.15 -7.00 -22.43
CA ALA A 94 -1.90 -7.60 -22.89
C ALA A 94 -2.09 -8.50 -24.12
N GLY A 95 -3.34 -8.74 -24.53
CA GLY A 95 -3.69 -9.57 -25.68
C GLY A 95 -3.76 -11.06 -25.37
N ALA A 96 -4.01 -11.44 -24.12
CA ALA A 96 -4.33 -12.82 -23.79
C ALA A 96 -5.66 -13.22 -24.44
N THR A 97 -5.70 -14.45 -24.94
CA THR A 97 -6.82 -15.08 -25.63
C THR A 97 -7.22 -16.37 -24.92
N GLU A 98 -8.44 -16.83 -25.15
CA GLU A 98 -8.93 -18.09 -24.58
C GLU A 98 -7.97 -19.23 -24.89
N GLY A 99 -7.59 -19.97 -23.84
CA GLY A 99 -6.61 -21.05 -23.92
C GLY A 99 -5.16 -20.67 -23.65
N ASP A 100 -4.84 -19.38 -23.50
CA ASP A 100 -3.49 -18.96 -23.16
C ASP A 100 -3.11 -19.38 -21.72
N THR A 101 -1.90 -19.90 -21.55
CA THR A 101 -1.38 -20.24 -20.22
C THR A 101 -0.99 -18.99 -19.44
N VAL A 102 -1.49 -18.85 -18.22
CA VAL A 102 -1.18 -17.76 -17.29
C VAL A 102 -0.50 -18.30 -16.04
N ARG A 103 0.57 -17.62 -15.60
CA ARG A 103 1.38 -17.97 -14.44
C ARG A 103 1.37 -16.85 -13.40
N ILE A 104 1.07 -17.19 -12.15
CA ILE A 104 1.09 -16.27 -11.00
C ILE A 104 1.82 -16.96 -9.85
N GLY A 105 3.04 -16.52 -9.51
CA GLY A 105 3.87 -17.22 -8.53
C GLY A 105 4.10 -18.68 -8.96
N SER A 106 3.66 -19.63 -8.12
CA SER A 106 3.70 -21.07 -8.42
C SER A 106 2.43 -21.62 -9.09
N LEU A 107 1.36 -20.83 -9.17
CA LEU A 107 0.12 -21.24 -9.82
C LEU A 107 0.21 -21.04 -11.33
N SER A 108 -0.25 -22.03 -12.09
CA SER A 108 -0.43 -21.96 -13.53
C SER A 108 -1.84 -22.42 -13.88
N PHE A 109 -2.53 -21.68 -14.75
CA PHE A 109 -3.88 -22.01 -15.22
C PHE A 109 -4.08 -21.54 -16.66
N GLU A 110 -5.17 -21.98 -17.27
CA GLU A 110 -5.57 -21.59 -18.62
C GLU A 110 -6.51 -20.39 -18.56
N TYR A 111 -6.27 -19.38 -19.38
CA TYR A 111 -7.08 -18.17 -19.41
C TYR A 111 -8.41 -18.44 -20.10
N GLU A 112 -9.49 -18.11 -19.40
CA GLU A 112 -10.84 -18.07 -19.95
C GLU A 112 -11.27 -16.60 -20.06
N GLU A 113 -11.73 -16.21 -21.25
CA GLU A 113 -12.29 -14.88 -21.48
C GLU A 113 -13.75 -14.88 -20.99
N GLU A 114 -14.05 -14.10 -19.94
CA GLU A 114 -15.43 -13.87 -19.46
C GLU A 114 -16.25 -12.97 -20.41
#